data_AF-A0A1Q7KKN3-F1
#
_entry.id   AF-A0A1Q7KKN3-F1
#
_cell.length_a   1.000
_cell.length_b   1.000
_cell.length_c   1.000
_cell.angle_alpha   90.00
_cell.angle_beta   90.00
_cell.angle_gamma   90.00
#
_symmetry.space_group_name_H-M   'P 1'
#
loop_
_entity.id
_entity.type
_entity.pdbx_description
1 polymer ?
#
loop_
_entity_poly.entity_id
_entity_poly.type
_entity_poly.pdbx_seq_one_letter_code
_entity_poly.pdbx_strand_id
1 'polypeptide(L)' 'MSNVAAFLADDAPKWLSTLGQSLDLFWIWCLALVAIGFAAASPKKIKTGSALGTVFGIWLIWVLARVGWAAL' A
#
# COMPACT_ATOMS: atom_id res chain seq x y z
N MET A 1 -4.68 -15.30 5.48
CA MET A 1 -5.57 -14.45 4.66
C MET A 1 -5.79 -13.16 5.44
N SER A 2 -5.00 -12.13 5.17
CA SER A 2 -5.08 -10.83 5.88
C SER A 2 -5.29 -9.68 4.89
N ASN A 3 -5.97 -9.98 3.77
CA ASN A 3 -6.22 -9.04 2.69
C ASN A 3 -7.74 -8.89 2.46
N VAL A 4 -8.13 -7.71 1.98
CA VAL A 4 -9.54 -7.36 1.77
C VAL A 4 -10.20 -8.22 0.69
N ALA A 5 -9.41 -8.83 -0.21
CA ALA A 5 -9.91 -9.76 -1.21
C ALA A 5 -10.58 -11.00 -0.62
N ALA A 6 -10.26 -11.40 0.62
CA ALA A 6 -10.92 -12.52 1.28
C ALA A 6 -12.41 -12.27 1.59
N PHE A 7 -12.87 -11.02 1.53
CA PHE A 7 -14.26 -10.62 1.75
C PHE A 7 -15.04 -10.35 0.44
N LEU A 8 -14.41 -10.56 -0.72
CA LEU A 8 -15.06 -10.39 -2.01
C LEU A 8 -15.83 -11.66 -2.41
N ALA A 9 -17.01 -11.48 -2.99
CA ALA A 9 -17.77 -12.57 -3.61
C ALA A 9 -17.00 -13.13 -4.83
N ASP A 10 -17.21 -14.41 -5.17
CA ASP A 10 -16.53 -15.08 -6.30
C ASP A 10 -16.79 -14.40 -7.67
N ASP A 11 -17.89 -13.67 -7.79
CA ASP A 11 -18.27 -12.85 -8.97
C ASP A 11 -17.64 -11.44 -8.96
N ALA A 12 -16.71 -11.15 -8.04
CA ALA A 12 -16.08 -9.85 -7.99
C ALA A 12 -15.21 -9.59 -9.24
N PRO A 13 -15.32 -8.40 -9.86
CA PRO A 13 -14.54 -8.08 -11.03
C PRO A 13 -13.04 -8.07 -10.69
N LYS A 14 -12.21 -8.54 -11.64
CA LYS A 14 -10.79 -8.86 -11.42
C LYS A 14 -9.94 -7.69 -10.92
N TRP A 15 -10.33 -6.45 -11.25
CA TRP A 15 -9.73 -5.23 -10.73
C TRP A 15 -9.95 -5.08 -9.21
N LEU A 16 -11.14 -5.45 -8.72
CA LEU A 16 -11.53 -5.39 -7.32
C LEU A 16 -10.80 -6.46 -6.49
N SER A 17 -10.65 -7.67 -7.04
CA SER A 17 -9.85 -8.74 -6.44
C SER A 17 -8.36 -8.39 -6.37
N THR A 18 -7.83 -7.71 -7.39
CA THR A 18 -6.43 -7.21 -7.41
C THR A 18 -6.21 -6.09 -6.38
N LEU A 19 -7.20 -5.21 -6.21
CA LEU A 19 -7.19 -4.14 -5.20
C LEU A 19 -7.28 -4.73 -3.79
N GLY A 20 -8.19 -5.68 -3.59
CA GLY A 20 -8.37 -6.40 -2.33
C GLY A 20 -7.15 -7.24 -1.94
N GLN A 21 -6.42 -7.80 -2.90
CA GLN A 21 -5.14 -8.47 -2.63
C GLN A 21 -4.03 -7.49 -2.26
N SER A 22 -4.06 -6.28 -2.80
CA SER A 22 -3.05 -5.25 -2.54
C SER A 22 -3.26 -4.55 -1.21
N LEU A 23 -4.51 -4.48 -0.73
CA LEU A 23 -4.87 -4.05 0.62
C LEU A 23 -4.71 -5.21 1.60
N ASP A 24 -3.45 -5.50 1.97
CA ASP A 24 -3.10 -6.40 3.05
C ASP A 24 -2.64 -5.61 4.28
N LEU A 25 -3.19 -5.93 5.45
CA LEU A 25 -2.86 -5.23 6.71
C LEU A 25 -1.37 -5.36 7.05
N PHE A 26 -0.75 -6.50 6.72
CA PHE A 26 0.68 -6.71 6.91
C PHE A 26 1.50 -5.78 6.00
N TRP A 27 1.05 -5.59 4.77
CA TRP A 27 1.74 -4.70 3.83
C TRP A 27 1.66 -3.22 4.25
N ILE A 28 0.50 -2.79 4.75
CA ILE A 28 0.30 -1.46 5.34
C ILE A 28 1.23 -1.27 6.54
N TRP A 29 1.37 -2.29 7.38
CA TRP A 29 2.30 -2.26 8.52
C TRP A 29 3.77 -2.21 8.08
N CYS A 30 4.16 -2.96 7.04
CA CYS A 30 5.50 -2.87 6.45
C CYS A 30 5.81 -1.45 5.93
N LEU A 31 4.86 -0.78 5.26
CA LEU A 31 5.03 0.61 4.82
C LEU A 31 5.22 1.57 6.00
N ALA A 32 4.47 1.37 7.08
CA ALA A 32 4.63 2.14 8.31
C ALA A 32 6.04 1.95 8.91
N LEU A 33 6.52 0.71 9.01
CA LEU A 33 7.86 0.40 9.50
C LEU A 33 8.97 0.98 8.60
N VAL A 34 8.80 0.93 7.28
CA VAL A 34 9.74 1.53 6.32
C VAL A 34 9.80 3.05 6.50
N ALA A 35 8.65 3.71 6.64
CA ALA A 35 8.60 5.15 6.88
C ALA A 35 9.22 5.55 8.23
N ILE A 36 9.00 4.74 9.28
CA ILE A 36 9.67 4.90 10.58
C ILE A 36 11.19 4.70 10.42
N GLY A 37 11.63 3.70 9.66
CA GLY A 37 13.04 3.46 9.34
C GLY A 37 13.69 4.64 8.62
N PHE A 38 13.00 5.24 7.64
CA PHE A 38 13.45 6.45 6.96
C PHE A 38 13.55 7.66 7.89
N ALA A 39 12.57 7.83 8.80
CA ALA A 39 12.63 8.87 9.82
C ALA A 39 13.77 8.63 10.82
N ALA A 40 14.03 7.38 11.21
CA ALA A 40 15.10 7.00 12.13
C ALA A 40 16.50 7.11 11.51
N ALA A 41 16.63 6.89 10.19
CA ALA A 41 17.90 7.00 9.47
C ALA A 41 18.38 8.46 9.30
N SER A 42 17.48 9.44 9.33
CA SER A 42 17.83 10.87 9.20
C SER A 42 16.86 11.81 9.94
N PRO A 43 16.78 11.73 11.28
CA PRO A 43 15.78 12.44 12.08
C PRO A 43 15.95 13.96 12.07
N LYS A 44 17.15 14.47 11.77
CA LYS A 44 17.45 15.92 11.72
C LYS A 44 17.06 16.58 10.39
N LYS A 45 16.89 15.83 9.30
CA LYS A 45 16.61 16.38 7.96
C LYS A 45 15.21 16.01 7.45
N ILE A 46 14.64 14.91 7.90
CA ILE A 46 13.37 14.38 7.38
C ILE A 46 12.34 14.34 8.50
N LYS A 47 11.30 15.17 8.40
CA LYS A 47 10.13 15.08 9.29
C LYS A 47 9.41 13.75 9.02
N THR A 48 9.07 13.03 10.08
CA THR A 48 8.38 11.73 10.02
C THR A 48 7.14 11.75 9.14
N GLY A 49 6.35 12.83 9.17
CA GLY A 49 5.18 12.99 8.30
C GLY A 49 5.51 13.10 6.81
N SER A 50 6.65 13.69 6.46
CA SER A 50 7.11 13.78 5.06
C SER A 50 7.64 12.44 4.56
N ALA A 51 8.31 11.66 5.41
CA ALA A 51 8.75 10.30 5.08
C ALA A 51 7.55 9.37 4.84
N LEU A 52 6.55 9.42 5.74
CA LEU A 52 5.29 8.68 5.58
C LEU A 52 4.59 9.06 4.28
N GLY A 53 4.43 10.36 4.00
CA GLY A 53 3.79 10.83 2.77
C GLY A 53 4.48 10.36 1.49
N THR A 54 5.82 10.37 1.46
CA THR A 54 6.58 9.89 0.28
C THR A 54 6.46 8.38 0.10
N VAL A 55 6.62 7.61 1.18
CA VAL A 55 6.53 6.13 1.13
C VAL A 55 5.11 5.69 0.75
N PHE A 56 4.09 6.27 1.38
CA PHE A 56 2.68 5.99 1.02
C PHE A 56 2.33 6.49 -0.37
N GLY A 57 2.82 7.67 -0.79
CA GLY A 57 2.52 8.25 -2.09
C GLY A 57 3.04 7.39 -3.24
N ILE A 58 4.30 6.96 -3.18
CA ILE A 58 4.90 6.05 -4.17
C ILE A 58 4.18 4.71 -4.19
N TRP A 59 3.85 4.16 -3.02
CA TRP A 59 3.10 2.92 -2.94
C TRP A 59 1.70 3.05 -3.57
N LEU A 60 0.99 4.14 -3.28
CA LEU A 60 -0.35 4.40 -3.79
C LEU A 60 -0.35 4.53 -5.32
N ILE A 61 0.65 5.22 -5.89
CA ILE A 61 0.84 5.28 -7.35
C ILE A 61 1.04 3.88 -7.93
N TRP A 62 1.88 3.05 -7.30
CA TRP A 62 2.14 1.69 -7.77
C TRP A 62 0.90 0.80 -7.68
N VAL A 63 0.11 0.91 -6.61
CA VAL A 63 -1.16 0.19 -6.47
C VAL A 63 -2.16 0.62 -7.52
N LEU A 64 -2.35 1.92 -7.73
CA LEU A 64 -3.25 2.44 -8.76
C LEU A 64 -2.84 1.98 -10.17
N ALA A 65 -1.54 1.97 -10.47
CA ALA A 65 -1.05 1.44 -11.74
C ALA A 65 -1.36 -0.06 -11.90
N ARG A 66 -1.15 -0.87 -10.85
CA ARG A 66 -1.43 -2.31 -10.90
C ARG A 66 -2.92 -2.61 -11.05
N VAL A 67 -3.77 -1.84 -10.36
CA VAL A 67 -5.22 -1.95 -10.41
C VAL A 67 -5.75 -1.50 -11.76
N GLY A 68 -5.24 -0.39 -12.30
CA GLY A 68 -5.58 0.09 -13.64
C GLY A 68 -5.20 -0.91 -14.73
N TRP A 69 -4.05 -1.58 -14.59
CA TRP A 69 -3.66 -2.65 -15.50
C TRP A 69 -4.56 -3.89 -15.38
N ALA A 70 -5.02 -4.23 -14.17
CA ALA A 70 -5.95 -5.33 -13.96
C ALA A 70 -7.40 -5.01 -14.38
N ALA A 71 -7.72 -3.74 -14.62
CA ALA A 71 -9.01 -3.27 -15.10
C ALA A 71 -9.10 -3.20 -16.64
N LEU A 72 -7.95 -3.24 -17.32
CA LEU A 72 -7.81 -3.37 -18.78
C LEU A 72 -7.89 -4.83 -19.21
#